data_AF-A0A9E6JBG3-F1
#
_entry.id   AF-A0A9E6JBG3-F1
#
_cell.length_a   1.000
_cell.length_b   1.000
_cell.length_c   1.000
_cell.angle_alpha   90.00
_cell.angle_beta   90.00
_cell.angle_gamma   90.00
#
_symmetry.space_group_name_H-M   'P 1'
#
loop_
_entity.id
_entity.type
_entity.pdbx_description
1 polymer ?
#
loop_
_entity_poly.entity_id
_entity_poly.type
_entity_poly.pdbx_seq_one_letter_code
_entity_poly.pdbx_strand_id
1 'polypeptide(L)'
;MGLFSRWRKSSRRTNNIVDEYVIRSLIDKHWSCRSFQKGALRGTALYRGIVYRGDPGWANNRMQYFFDNGFTQQNEQNVDWEKFSGKFAGGHTGKVGISTTTDYDYAANWCPTDVYVIDLSRHPFAYDVNKSGLAAPNPVDRYHVEPVQCEINVANWINAEMVFGHYNRNTRVFTKNPKYEGALVL
;
A
#
# COMPACT_ATOMS: atom_id res chain seq x y z
N MET A 1 -21.72 50.97 18.55
CA MET A 1 -21.96 49.67 17.87
C MET A 1 -20.65 49.20 17.25
N GLY A 2 -20.23 47.99 17.55
CA GLY A 2 -19.01 47.38 16.99
C GLY A 2 -18.87 45.95 17.51
N LEU A 3 -19.78 45.07 17.10
CA LEU A 3 -19.69 43.64 17.40
C LEU A 3 -18.51 43.05 16.62
N PHE A 4 -17.39 42.85 17.31
CA PHE A 4 -16.31 42.00 16.83
C PHE A 4 -16.80 40.55 16.83
N SER A 5 -17.24 40.07 15.67
CA SER A 5 -17.45 38.64 15.45
C SER A 5 -16.10 37.94 15.43
N ARG A 6 -15.76 37.29 16.55
CA ARG A 6 -14.71 36.26 16.61
C ARG A 6 -15.08 35.18 15.61
N TRP A 7 -14.43 35.19 14.45
CA TRP A 7 -14.42 34.06 13.52
C TRP A 7 -13.75 32.87 14.22
N ARG A 8 -14.57 32.00 14.83
CA ARG A 8 -14.15 30.63 15.11
C ARG A 8 -13.87 29.98 13.76
N LYS A 9 -12.59 29.81 13.41
CA LYS A 9 -12.16 28.84 12.40
C LYS A 9 -12.61 27.45 12.89
N SER A 10 -13.82 27.06 12.50
CA SER A 10 -14.23 25.67 12.53
C SER A 10 -13.37 24.96 11.50
N SER A 11 -12.34 24.27 11.96
CA SER A 11 -11.60 23.30 11.17
C SER A 11 -12.54 22.13 10.85
N ARG A 12 -13.41 22.30 9.86
CA ARG A 12 -14.08 21.17 9.22
C ARG A 12 -12.98 20.34 8.57
N ARG A 13 -12.57 19.26 9.25
CA ARG A 13 -12.01 18.09 8.54
C ARG A 13 -13.07 17.71 7.50
N THR A 14 -12.81 18.02 6.24
CA THR A 14 -13.65 17.61 5.11
C THR A 14 -13.51 16.10 4.97
N ASN A 15 -14.32 15.38 5.73
CA ASN A 15 -14.61 13.98 5.46
C ASN A 15 -15.50 13.98 4.21
N ASN A 16 -14.90 13.73 3.05
CA ASN A 16 -15.64 13.59 1.82
C ASN A 16 -16.22 12.17 1.81
N ILE A 17 -17.55 12.07 1.69
CA ILE A 17 -18.18 10.81 1.29
C ILE A 17 -17.73 10.60 -0.15
N VAL A 18 -16.95 9.55 -0.39
CA VAL A 18 -16.37 9.24 -1.71
C VAL A 18 -16.95 7.91 -2.15
N ASP A 19 -17.38 7.85 -3.41
CA ASP A 19 -17.81 6.59 -4.02
C ASP A 19 -16.62 5.62 -4.05
N GLU A 20 -16.86 4.39 -3.62
CA GLU A 20 -15.88 3.31 -3.61
C GLU A 20 -15.27 3.08 -5.01
N TYR A 21 -16.04 3.34 -6.08
CA TYR A 21 -15.56 3.30 -7.46
C TYR A 21 -14.40 4.28 -7.71
N VAL A 22 -14.45 5.49 -7.14
CA VAL A 22 -13.38 6.48 -7.28
C VAL A 22 -12.09 5.94 -6.67
N ILE A 23 -12.18 5.32 -5.47
CA ILE A 23 -11.02 4.73 -4.79
C ILE A 23 -10.45 3.56 -5.59
N ARG A 24 -11.30 2.67 -6.11
CA ARG A 24 -10.89 1.55 -6.99
C ARG A 24 -10.10 2.03 -8.21
N SER A 25 -10.53 3.14 -8.82
CA SER A 25 -9.96 3.68 -10.06
C SER A 25 -8.62 4.43 -9.91
N LEU A 26 -8.11 4.61 -8.69
CA LEU A 26 -6.89 5.41 -8.47
C LEU A 26 -5.65 4.78 -9.10
N ILE A 27 -5.65 3.46 -9.31
CA ILE A 27 -4.54 2.74 -9.94
C ILE A 27 -4.41 3.04 -11.44
N ASP A 28 -5.53 3.20 -12.14
CA ASP A 28 -5.52 3.46 -13.59
C ASP A 28 -5.01 4.88 -13.91
N LYS A 29 -5.11 5.79 -12.94
CA LYS A 29 -4.69 7.19 -13.08
C LYS A 29 -3.19 7.40 -12.87
N HIS A 30 -2.49 6.47 -12.24
CA HIS A 30 -1.08 6.63 -11.88
C HIS A 30 -0.25 5.45 -12.41
N TRP A 31 0.40 5.74 -13.54
CA TRP A 31 1.32 4.90 -14.29
C TRP A 31 2.14 3.94 -13.40
N SER A 32 2.04 2.64 -13.67
CA SER A 32 3.02 1.68 -13.13
C SER A 32 4.27 1.57 -14.00
N CYS A 33 5.43 2.04 -13.51
CA CYS A 33 6.71 1.78 -14.15
C CYS A 33 7.33 0.54 -13.50
N ARG A 34 7.62 -0.48 -14.31
CA ARG A 34 8.22 -1.73 -13.84
C ARG A 34 9.58 -1.91 -14.46
N SER A 35 10.62 -1.99 -13.63
CA SER A 35 12.00 -2.20 -14.07
C SER A 35 12.56 -3.46 -13.43
N PHE A 36 13.27 -4.28 -14.20
CA PHE A 36 13.97 -5.44 -13.66
C PHE A 36 15.31 -5.02 -13.06
N GLN A 37 15.60 -5.50 -11.85
CA GLN A 37 16.90 -5.25 -11.24
C GLN A 37 18.01 -6.10 -11.87
N LYS A 38 19.24 -5.61 -11.80
CA LYS A 38 20.48 -6.32 -12.19
C LYS A 38 21.23 -6.79 -10.94
N GLY A 39 22.23 -7.67 -11.09
CA GLY A 39 23.06 -8.15 -9.98
C GLY A 39 22.37 -9.20 -9.11
N ALA A 40 22.56 -9.14 -7.79
CA ALA A 40 22.06 -10.14 -6.84
C ALA A 40 20.53 -10.31 -6.85
N LEU A 41 19.79 -9.29 -7.30
CA LEU A 41 18.33 -9.28 -7.41
C LEU A 41 17.84 -9.43 -8.87
N ARG A 42 18.68 -9.99 -9.76
CA ARG A 42 18.31 -10.26 -11.15
C ARG A 42 17.05 -11.15 -11.21
N GLY A 43 16.04 -10.68 -11.96
CA GLY A 43 14.76 -11.35 -12.11
C GLY A 43 13.64 -10.77 -11.24
N THR A 44 13.94 -9.88 -10.29
CA THR A 44 12.90 -9.16 -9.54
C THR A 44 12.40 -7.96 -10.33
N ALA A 45 11.07 -7.75 -10.29
CA ALA A 45 10.39 -6.63 -10.93
C ALA A 45 10.07 -5.57 -9.87
N LEU A 46 10.69 -4.40 -9.98
CA LEU A 46 10.29 -3.26 -9.16
C LEU A 46 8.92 -2.76 -9.59
N TYR A 47 8.11 -2.35 -8.62
CA TYR A 47 6.84 -1.68 -8.84
C TYR A 47 6.93 -0.23 -8.40
N ARG A 48 6.35 0.66 -9.20
CA ARG A 48 6.15 2.08 -8.91
C ARG A 48 4.70 2.38 -9.23
N GLY A 49 3.95 3.00 -8.33
CA GLY A 49 2.52 3.30 -8.57
C GLY A 49 1.68 3.21 -7.31
N ILE A 50 0.36 3.25 -7.48
CA ILE A 50 -0.60 3.18 -6.39
C ILE A 50 -0.93 1.73 -6.03
N VAL A 51 -0.93 1.44 -4.73
CA VAL A 51 -1.35 0.15 -4.18
C VAL A 51 -2.34 0.36 -3.03
N TYR A 52 -3.02 -0.72 -2.68
CA TYR A 52 -3.96 -0.80 -1.59
C TYR A 52 -3.46 -1.77 -0.53
N ARG A 53 -3.82 -1.49 0.73
CA ARG A 53 -3.56 -2.39 1.85
C ARG A 53 -4.78 -2.43 2.76
N GLY A 54 -5.35 -3.61 2.94
CA GLY A 54 -6.32 -3.86 4.00
C GLY A 54 -5.56 -4.10 5.32
N ASP A 55 -5.73 -3.24 6.32
CA ASP A 55 -5.05 -3.39 7.60
C ASP A 55 -5.99 -3.06 8.78
N PRO A 56 -6.28 -4.04 9.67
CA PRO A 56 -7.19 -3.82 10.77
C PRO A 56 -6.60 -2.91 11.87
N GLY A 57 -5.33 -2.50 11.77
CA GLY A 57 -4.68 -1.56 12.68
C GLY A 57 -4.73 -2.04 14.11
N TRP A 58 -3.80 -2.93 14.48
CA TRP A 58 -3.70 -3.55 15.81
C TRP A 58 -4.13 -2.59 16.94
N ALA A 59 -5.33 -2.87 17.45
CA ALA A 59 -5.98 -2.35 18.66
C ALA A 59 -5.40 -1.05 19.25
N ASN A 60 -5.91 0.11 18.78
CA ASN A 60 -6.26 1.31 19.56
C ASN A 60 -5.97 2.65 18.85
N ASN A 61 -5.12 2.67 17.81
CA ASN A 61 -4.76 3.93 17.11
C ASN A 61 -5.15 3.98 15.61
N ARG A 62 -5.74 2.89 15.08
CA ARG A 62 -6.31 2.68 13.72
C ARG A 62 -5.64 3.54 12.63
N MET A 63 -6.36 4.43 11.95
CA MET A 63 -5.83 5.26 10.86
C MET A 63 -4.74 6.26 11.31
N GLN A 64 -4.92 6.91 12.47
CA GLN A 64 -4.03 8.01 12.88
C GLN A 64 -2.60 7.49 13.11
N TYR A 65 -2.45 6.27 13.64
CA TYR A 65 -1.15 5.63 13.78
C TYR A 65 -0.38 5.55 12.47
N PHE A 66 -1.02 5.07 11.40
CA PHE A 66 -0.37 4.91 10.09
C PHE A 66 -0.16 6.26 9.39
N PHE A 67 -1.01 7.25 9.64
CA PHE A 67 -0.76 8.63 9.19
C PHE A 67 0.39 9.29 9.93
N ASP A 68 0.72 8.82 11.14
CA ASP A 68 1.83 9.36 11.91
C ASP A 68 3.15 8.64 11.67
N ASN A 69 3.12 7.31 11.51
CA ASN A 69 4.30 6.45 11.51
C ASN A 69 4.51 5.68 10.21
N GLY A 70 3.51 5.64 9.33
CA GLY A 70 3.54 4.75 8.18
C GLY A 70 3.44 3.27 8.58
N PHE A 71 3.92 2.38 7.72
CA PHE A 71 3.96 0.94 7.96
C PHE A 71 5.40 0.47 8.12
N THR A 72 5.64 -0.38 9.11
CA THR A 72 6.95 -0.99 9.35
C THR A 72 6.85 -2.50 9.23
N GLN A 73 7.88 -3.12 8.69
CA GLN A 73 8.01 -4.56 8.62
C GLN A 73 8.11 -5.16 10.04
N GLN A 74 7.46 -6.29 10.29
CA GLN A 74 7.39 -6.88 11.64
C GLN A 74 8.67 -7.58 12.11
N ASN A 75 9.53 -8.04 11.18
CA ASN A 75 10.81 -8.68 11.48
C ASN A 75 11.89 -8.15 10.53
N GLU A 76 12.77 -7.29 11.03
CA GLU A 76 13.90 -6.72 10.26
C GLU A 76 15.09 -7.69 10.20
N GLN A 77 15.19 -8.62 11.16
CA GLN A 77 16.29 -9.58 11.24
C GLN A 77 15.95 -10.83 10.42
N ASN A 78 16.65 -11.02 9.31
CA ASN A 78 16.57 -12.16 8.37
C ASN A 78 15.45 -12.07 7.31
N VAL A 79 15.45 -11.00 6.52
CA VAL A 79 14.68 -10.92 5.26
C VAL A 79 15.26 -11.94 4.27
N ASP A 80 14.54 -13.04 4.06
CA ASP A 80 14.79 -13.94 2.94
C ASP A 80 14.36 -13.22 1.65
N TRP A 81 15.31 -12.52 1.03
CA TRP A 81 15.07 -11.69 -0.15
C TRP A 81 14.49 -12.46 -1.33
N GLU A 82 14.75 -13.77 -1.42
CA GLU A 82 14.22 -14.61 -2.49
C GLU A 82 12.76 -14.99 -2.25
N LYS A 83 12.34 -15.24 -1.00
CA LYS A 83 10.91 -15.37 -0.65
C LYS A 83 10.19 -14.03 -0.73
N PHE A 84 10.84 -12.97 -0.29
CA PHE A 84 10.31 -11.61 -0.28
C PHE A 84 9.96 -11.12 -1.69
N SER A 85 10.79 -11.43 -2.69
CA SER A 85 10.52 -11.08 -4.08
C SER A 85 9.61 -12.08 -4.81
N GLY A 86 9.11 -13.14 -4.16
CA GLY A 86 8.34 -14.20 -4.82
C GLY A 86 9.15 -15.11 -5.76
N LYS A 87 10.49 -15.14 -5.60
CA LYS A 87 11.41 -15.91 -6.45
C LYS A 87 11.57 -17.36 -5.98
N PHE A 88 11.32 -17.65 -4.70
CA PHE A 88 11.32 -19.00 -4.14
C PHE A 88 10.04 -19.31 -3.38
N ALA A 89 9.50 -20.51 -3.65
CA ALA A 89 8.27 -21.02 -3.07
C ALA A 89 8.45 -21.46 -1.61
N GLY A 90 7.71 -20.86 -0.69
CA GLY A 90 7.64 -21.35 0.68
C GLY A 90 7.11 -20.35 1.70
N GLY A 91 5.81 -20.07 1.63
CA GLY A 91 5.06 -19.41 2.70
C GLY A 91 4.56 -17.99 2.37
N HIS A 92 3.57 -17.54 3.15
CA HIS A 92 3.07 -16.16 3.12
C HIS A 92 4.22 -15.15 3.17
N THR A 93 4.37 -14.38 2.10
CA THR A 93 5.26 -13.21 1.94
C THR A 93 5.05 -12.15 3.04
N GLY A 94 3.86 -12.12 3.65
CA GLY A 94 3.49 -11.19 4.73
C GLY A 94 4.35 -11.27 6.01
N LYS A 95 5.23 -12.27 6.16
CA LYS A 95 6.21 -12.33 7.27
C LYS A 95 7.57 -11.69 6.92
N VAL A 96 7.80 -11.37 5.66
CA VAL A 96 9.13 -10.97 5.14
C VAL A 96 9.10 -9.54 4.58
N GLY A 97 7.91 -8.91 4.47
CA GLY A 97 7.72 -7.55 3.98
C GLY A 97 6.35 -6.98 4.32
N ILE A 98 6.11 -5.75 3.88
CA ILE A 98 4.81 -5.08 4.00
C ILE A 98 4.01 -5.42 2.74
N SER A 99 3.12 -6.40 2.89
CA SER A 99 2.27 -6.87 1.80
C SER A 99 1.22 -5.81 1.39
N THR A 100 1.17 -5.49 0.11
CA THR A 100 0.19 -4.57 -0.50
C THR A 100 -0.30 -5.19 -1.80
N THR A 101 -1.35 -4.65 -2.41
CA THR A 101 -1.91 -5.19 -3.65
C THR A 101 -2.32 -4.09 -4.61
N THR A 102 -2.18 -4.33 -5.91
CA THR A 102 -2.79 -3.46 -6.92
C THR A 102 -4.30 -3.63 -7.03
N ASP A 103 -4.87 -4.66 -6.40
CA ASP A 103 -6.30 -4.97 -6.44
C ASP A 103 -7.00 -4.45 -5.17
N TYR A 104 -7.81 -3.41 -5.34
CA TYR A 104 -8.60 -2.85 -4.25
C TYR A 104 -9.58 -3.88 -3.67
N ASP A 105 -10.24 -4.69 -4.50
CA ASP A 105 -11.23 -5.67 -4.03
C ASP A 105 -10.56 -6.75 -3.19
N TYR A 106 -9.35 -7.16 -3.58
CA TYR A 106 -8.55 -8.08 -2.78
C TYR A 106 -8.22 -7.49 -1.40
N ALA A 107 -7.75 -6.24 -1.35
CA ALA A 107 -7.47 -5.53 -0.09
C ALA A 107 -8.73 -5.40 0.80
N ALA A 108 -9.86 -5.06 0.18
CA ALA A 108 -11.14 -4.90 0.85
C ALA A 108 -11.72 -6.24 1.35
N ASN A 109 -11.48 -7.35 0.65
CA ASN A 109 -11.89 -8.68 1.11
C ASN A 109 -11.06 -9.14 2.32
N TRP A 110 -9.76 -8.81 2.34
CA TRP A 110 -8.88 -9.14 3.45
C TRP A 110 -9.19 -8.31 4.72
N CYS A 111 -9.39 -7.00 4.57
CA CYS A 111 -9.85 -6.13 5.65
C CYS A 111 -11.12 -5.38 5.22
N PRO A 112 -12.31 -5.90 5.55
CA PRO A 112 -13.58 -5.34 5.11
C PRO A 112 -13.84 -3.90 5.52
N THR A 113 -13.17 -3.40 6.55
CA THR A 113 -13.46 -2.10 7.16
C THR A 113 -12.48 -1.02 6.69
N ASP A 114 -11.18 -1.30 6.72
CA ASP A 114 -10.13 -0.28 6.66
C ASP A 114 -9.14 -0.58 5.52
N VAL A 115 -9.21 0.24 4.47
CA VAL A 115 -8.34 0.14 3.28
C VAL A 115 -7.50 1.40 3.16
N TYR A 116 -6.18 1.23 3.09
CA TYR A 116 -5.22 2.31 2.89
C TYR A 116 -4.83 2.42 1.42
N VAL A 117 -4.73 3.65 0.92
CA VAL A 117 -4.23 3.97 -0.42
C VAL A 117 -2.80 4.49 -0.27
N ILE A 118 -1.86 3.84 -0.96
CA ILE A 118 -0.43 4.06 -0.78
C ILE A 118 0.21 4.35 -2.14
N ASP A 119 1.05 5.37 -2.20
CA ASP A 119 1.81 5.76 -3.38
C ASP A 119 3.27 5.28 -3.27
N LEU A 120 3.58 4.19 -3.96
CA LEU A 120 4.92 3.61 -4.03
C LEU A 120 5.75 4.18 -5.18
N SER A 121 5.31 5.24 -5.86
CA SER A 121 6.01 5.80 -7.02
C SER A 121 7.47 6.19 -6.73
N ARG A 122 7.77 6.56 -5.49
CA ARG A 122 9.13 6.90 -5.04
C ARG A 122 9.79 5.82 -4.18
N HIS A 123 9.09 4.74 -3.85
CA HIS A 123 9.61 3.73 -2.93
C HIS A 123 10.72 2.87 -3.55
N PRO A 124 11.95 2.84 -3.00
CA PRO A 124 13.11 2.18 -3.62
C PRO A 124 13.00 0.64 -3.70
N PHE A 125 12.21 0.03 -2.81
CA PHE A 125 12.17 -1.42 -2.59
C PHE A 125 10.75 -1.99 -2.58
N ALA A 126 9.95 -1.65 -3.59
CA ALA A 126 8.62 -2.24 -3.82
C ALA A 126 8.69 -3.22 -4.99
N TYR A 127 8.24 -4.46 -4.80
CA TYR A 127 8.44 -5.55 -5.76
C TYR A 127 7.12 -6.20 -6.15
N ASP A 128 6.92 -6.34 -7.46
CA ASP A 128 5.81 -7.09 -8.04
C ASP A 128 6.09 -8.58 -7.93
N VAL A 129 5.40 -9.24 -7.00
CA VAL A 129 5.63 -10.64 -6.63
C VAL A 129 5.30 -11.55 -7.81
N ASN A 130 4.19 -11.29 -8.51
CA ASN A 130 3.75 -12.06 -9.67
C ASN A 130 4.77 -11.99 -10.82
N LYS A 131 5.21 -10.79 -11.18
CA LYS A 131 6.19 -10.63 -12.26
C LYS A 131 7.56 -11.19 -11.90
N SER A 132 7.96 -11.05 -10.64
CA SER A 132 9.22 -11.60 -10.15
C SER A 132 9.20 -13.14 -10.15
N GLY A 133 8.07 -13.76 -9.76
CA GLY A 133 7.87 -15.21 -9.80
C GLY A 133 7.87 -15.78 -11.22
N LEU A 134 7.30 -15.08 -12.21
CA LEU A 134 7.35 -15.52 -13.62
C LEU A 134 8.78 -15.62 -14.18
N ALA A 135 9.69 -14.78 -13.68
CA ALA A 135 11.10 -14.79 -14.05
C ALA A 135 11.94 -15.78 -13.23
N ALA A 136 11.32 -16.55 -12.31
CA ALA A 136 12.03 -17.56 -11.53
C ALA A 136 12.64 -18.62 -12.46
N PRO A 137 13.93 -18.98 -12.25
CA PRO A 137 14.64 -19.90 -13.11
C PRO A 137 14.12 -21.34 -12.99
N ASN A 138 13.50 -21.70 -11.86
CA ASN A 138 12.93 -23.02 -11.62
C ASN A 138 11.39 -22.97 -11.76
N PRO A 139 10.78 -23.76 -12.66
CA PRO A 139 9.34 -23.76 -12.88
C PRO A 139 8.51 -24.12 -11.65
N VAL A 140 9.03 -24.96 -10.74
CA VAL A 140 8.33 -25.37 -9.51
C VAL A 140 8.04 -24.17 -8.59
N ASP A 141 8.92 -23.17 -8.59
CA ASP A 141 8.77 -21.94 -7.80
C ASP A 141 7.68 -21.01 -8.35
N ARG A 142 7.26 -21.18 -9.61
CA ARG A 142 6.21 -20.37 -10.25
C ARG A 142 4.80 -20.71 -9.76
N TYR A 143 4.61 -21.90 -9.19
CA TYR A 143 3.28 -22.44 -8.87
C TYR A 143 2.73 -22.05 -7.50
N HIS A 144 3.54 -21.39 -6.66
CA HIS A 144 3.16 -21.03 -5.29
C HIS A 144 2.94 -19.54 -5.05
N VAL A 145 3.12 -18.70 -6.08
CA VAL A 145 2.64 -17.32 -6.04
C VAL A 145 1.15 -17.36 -6.34
N GLU A 146 0.31 -16.84 -5.44
CA GLU A 146 -1.12 -16.71 -5.69
C GLU A 146 -1.37 -15.49 -6.59
N PRO A 147 -1.51 -15.65 -7.92
CA PRO A 147 -1.45 -14.52 -8.83
C PRO A 147 -2.65 -13.59 -8.66
N VAL A 148 -3.75 -14.13 -8.13
CA VAL A 148 -5.00 -13.43 -7.83
C VAL A 148 -4.82 -12.32 -6.78
N GLN A 149 -3.80 -12.42 -5.92
CA GLN A 149 -3.56 -11.40 -4.91
C GLN A 149 -3.01 -10.10 -5.50
N CYS A 150 -2.47 -10.15 -6.72
CA CYS A 150 -1.78 -9.03 -7.36
C CYS A 150 -0.79 -8.32 -6.41
N GLU A 151 -0.02 -9.11 -5.67
CA GLU A 151 0.77 -8.61 -4.54
C GLU A 151 1.96 -7.75 -5.00
N ILE A 152 2.08 -6.58 -4.36
CA ILE A 152 3.29 -5.78 -4.32
C ILE A 152 3.86 -5.87 -2.91
N ASN A 153 5.03 -6.48 -2.77
CA ASN A 153 5.69 -6.62 -1.47
C ASN A 153 6.69 -5.48 -1.27
N VAL A 154 6.61 -4.79 -0.13
CA VAL A 154 7.44 -3.62 0.17
C VAL A 154 8.42 -3.91 1.29
N ALA A 155 9.71 -3.64 1.07
CA ALA A 155 10.75 -3.95 2.04
C ALA A 155 10.87 -2.85 3.09
N ASN A 156 11.13 -3.25 4.33
CA ASN A 156 11.50 -2.41 5.46
C ASN A 156 10.37 -1.48 5.96
N TRP A 157 10.01 -0.46 5.19
CA TRP A 157 9.08 0.59 5.63
C TRP A 157 8.23 1.15 4.48
N ILE A 158 7.08 1.72 4.83
CA ILE A 158 6.32 2.65 4.00
C ILE A 158 6.15 3.89 4.86
N ASN A 159 6.81 4.99 4.50
CA ASN A 159 6.73 6.22 5.27
C ASN A 159 5.32 6.81 5.23
N ALA A 160 4.95 7.57 6.26
CA ALA A 160 3.62 8.18 6.34
C ALA A 160 3.35 9.12 5.15
N GLU A 161 4.38 9.79 4.65
CA GLU A 161 4.32 10.69 3.49
C GLU A 161 3.96 9.97 2.18
N MET A 162 4.06 8.64 2.15
CA MET A 162 3.67 7.79 1.02
C MET A 162 2.22 7.29 1.14
N VAL A 163 1.60 7.41 2.30
CA VAL A 163 0.20 7.00 2.51
C VAL A 163 -0.69 8.17 2.07
N PHE A 164 -1.41 7.99 0.97
CA PHE A 164 -2.31 9.03 0.45
C PHE A 164 -3.52 9.26 1.36
N GLY A 165 -4.09 8.17 1.85
CA GLY A 165 -5.21 8.25 2.77
C GLY A 165 -5.79 6.89 3.10
N HIS A 166 -6.93 6.94 3.76
CA HIS A 166 -7.64 5.80 4.32
C HIS A 166 -9.10 5.88 3.92
N TYR A 167 -9.63 4.78 3.39
CA TYR A 167 -11.04 4.61 3.10
C TYR A 167 -11.66 3.67 4.12
N ASN A 168 -12.63 4.18 4.88
CA ASN A 168 -13.45 3.36 5.76
C ASN A 168 -14.70 2.91 5.00
N ARG A 169 -14.82 1.61 4.75
CA ARG A 169 -15.92 1.05 3.93
C ARG A 169 -17.27 1.08 4.64
N ASN A 170 -17.28 1.02 5.98
CA ASN A 170 -18.52 1.07 6.77
C ASN A 170 -19.14 2.48 6.72
N THR A 171 -18.32 3.52 6.83
CA THR A 171 -18.80 4.92 6.79
C THR A 171 -18.77 5.53 5.40
N ARG A 172 -18.11 4.88 4.43
CA ARG A 172 -17.83 5.39 3.07
C ARG A 172 -17.11 6.73 3.07
N VAL A 173 -16.31 6.97 4.11
CA VAL A 173 -15.51 8.19 4.26
C VAL A 173 -14.10 7.91 3.80
N PHE A 174 -13.62 8.71 2.85
CA PHE A 174 -12.20 8.82 2.58
C PHE A 174 -11.59 9.93 3.42
N THR A 175 -10.56 9.58 4.19
CA THR A 175 -9.76 10.54 4.95
C THR A 175 -8.40 10.68 4.29
N LYS A 176 -8.09 11.88 3.79
CA LYS A 176 -6.77 12.18 3.23
C LYS A 176 -5.74 12.32 4.36
N ASN A 177 -4.55 11.76 4.15
CA ASN A 177 -3.44 11.94 5.07
C ASN A 177 -2.84 13.35 4.92
N PRO A 178 -2.77 14.17 5.99
CA PRO A 178 -2.17 15.50 5.91
C PRO A 178 -0.65 15.49 5.67
N LYS A 179 0.04 14.38 5.93
CA LYS A 179 1.48 14.25 5.68
C LYS A 179 1.83 13.79 4.26
N TYR A 180 0.85 13.47 3.42
CA TYR A 180 1.12 12.94 2.08
C TYR A 180 1.87 13.96 1.21
N GLU A 181 3.00 13.54 0.63
CA GLU A 181 3.88 14.39 -0.20
C GLU A 181 3.99 13.92 -1.66
N GLY A 182 3.17 12.95 -2.07
CA GLY A 182 3.13 12.48 -3.45
C GLY A 182 2.24 13.34 -4.37
N ALA A 183 2.02 12.85 -5.59
CA ALA A 183 1.32 13.59 -6.64
C ALA A 183 -0.19 13.32 -6.74
N LEU A 184 -0.71 12.37 -5.97
CA LEU A 184 -2.11 11.96 -6.03
C LEU A 184 -3.03 13.07 -5.49
N VAL A 185 -4.10 13.36 -6.24
CA VAL A 185 -5.16 14.30 -5.87
C VAL A 185 -6.50 13.60 -6.10
N LEU A 186 -7.44 13.80 -5.16
CA LEU A 186 -8.82 13.32 -5.27
C LEU A 186 -9.72 14.41 -5.86
#